data_AF-W4M4W3-F1
#
_entry.id   AF-W4M4W3-F1
#
_cell.length_a   1.000
_cell.length_b   1.000
_cell.length_c   1.000
_cell.angle_alpha   90.00
_cell.angle_beta   90.00
_cell.angle_gamma   90.00
#
_symmetry.space_group_name_H-M   'P 1'
#
loop_
_entity.id
_entity.type
_entity.pdbx_description
1 polymer ?
#
loop_
_entity_poly.entity_id
_entity_poly.type
_entity_poly.pdbx_seq_one_letter_code
_entity_poly.pdbx_strand_id
1 'polypeptide(L)'
;MYTFIPPSQHETYLKDFNLRCPNIKINIHYEPPGPLTERLLREKHAPQADVIWGVAATNLILMDWYDLLSPYSPANIERIKPEFRDSNKPPYWVGIDAWMIGLCVNPELLEKQGLPFPIAW
;
A
#
# COMPACT_ATOMS: atom_id res chain seq x y z
N MET A 1 -3.55 4.83 -11.86
CA MET A 1 -2.95 4.38 -10.58
C MET A 1 -4.05 3.80 -9.71
N TYR A 2 -3.81 2.60 -9.17
CA TYR A 2 -4.69 1.94 -8.22
C TYR A 2 -4.11 2.05 -6.81
N THR A 3 -4.95 2.33 -5.82
CA THR A 3 -4.47 2.58 -4.46
C THR A 3 -5.47 2.16 -3.39
N PHE A 4 -4.93 1.75 -2.24
CA PHE A 4 -5.67 1.61 -0.99
C PHE A 4 -5.48 2.82 -0.06
N ILE A 5 -4.63 3.78 -0.40
CA ILE A 5 -4.47 4.99 0.42
C ILE A 5 -5.80 5.75 0.40
N PRO A 6 -6.36 6.15 1.56
CA PRO A 6 -7.62 6.86 1.60
C PRO A 6 -7.56 8.18 0.82
N PRO A 7 -8.65 8.58 0.14
CA PRO A 7 -8.70 9.85 -0.61
C PRO A 7 -8.28 11.08 0.20
N SER A 8 -8.57 11.10 1.51
CA SER A 8 -8.19 12.19 2.41
C SER A 8 -6.67 12.39 2.55
N GLN A 9 -5.85 11.42 2.17
CA GLN A 9 -4.38 11.51 2.23
C GLN A 9 -3.74 11.76 0.86
N HIS A 10 -4.49 11.67 -0.24
CA HIS A 10 -3.94 11.78 -1.60
C HIS A 10 -3.25 13.12 -1.82
N GLU A 11 -3.89 14.22 -1.42
CA GLU A 11 -3.35 15.57 -1.64
C GLU A 11 -1.97 15.76 -1.01
N THR A 12 -1.71 15.14 0.15
CA THR A 12 -0.40 15.22 0.83
C THR A 12 0.74 14.71 -0.05
N TYR A 13 0.52 13.62 -0.79
CA TYR A 13 1.53 13.03 -1.67
C TYR A 13 1.57 13.71 -3.04
N LEU A 14 0.40 14.06 -3.58
CA LEU A 14 0.30 14.56 -4.96
C LEU A 14 0.73 16.01 -5.11
N LYS A 15 0.68 16.81 -4.04
CA LYS A 15 1.06 18.23 -4.09
C LYS A 15 2.48 18.40 -4.65
N ASP A 16 3.45 17.69 -4.08
CA ASP A 16 4.84 17.77 -4.50
C ASP A 16 5.09 17.11 -5.86
N PHE A 17 4.37 16.02 -6.16
CA PHE A 17 4.46 15.34 -7.45
C PHE A 17 4.00 16.27 -8.58
N ASN A 18 2.82 16.89 -8.43
CA ASN A 18 2.24 17.77 -9.45
C ASN A 18 3.11 19.01 -9.72
N LEU A 19 3.83 19.52 -8.71
CA LEU A 19 4.80 20.60 -8.89
C LEU A 19 6.01 20.19 -9.72
N ARG A 20 6.51 18.96 -9.54
CA ARG A 20 7.70 18.44 -10.24
C ARG A 20 7.37 17.86 -11.61
N CYS A 21 6.15 17.36 -11.77
CA CYS A 21 5.69 16.65 -12.96
C CYS A 21 4.37 17.27 -13.48
N PRO A 22 4.34 18.57 -13.82
CA PRO A 22 3.10 19.29 -14.15
C PRO A 22 2.39 18.77 -15.40
N ASN A 23 3.12 18.10 -16.29
CA ASN A 23 2.58 17.54 -17.54
C ASN A 23 2.00 16.13 -17.37
N ILE A 24 2.08 15.54 -16.17
CA ILE A 24 1.57 14.20 -15.90
C ILE A 24 0.22 14.32 -15.18
N LYS A 25 -0.85 13.88 -15.85
CA LYS A 25 -2.15 13.73 -15.22
C LYS A 25 -2.22 12.38 -14.51
N ILE A 26 -2.41 12.38 -13.19
CA ILE A 26 -2.63 11.15 -12.42
C ILE A 26 -4.14 10.86 -12.38
N ASN A 27 -4.55 9.71 -12.92
CA ASN A 27 -5.88 9.15 -12.70
C ASN A 27 -5.81 8.15 -11.54
N ILE A 28 -6.53 8.45 -10.45
CA ILE A 28 -6.51 7.65 -9.22
C ILE A 28 -7.82 6.87 -9.11
N HIS A 29 -7.69 5.57 -8.88
CA HIS A 29 -8.80 4.71 -8.52
C HIS A 29 -8.54 4.14 -7.12
N TYR A 30 -9.35 4.56 -6.15
CA TYR A 30 -9.28 4.04 -4.79
C TYR A 30 -10.22 2.84 -4.66
N GLU A 31 -9.70 1.74 -4.12
CA GLU A 31 -10.50 0.59 -3.68
C GLU A 31 -9.94 0.03 -2.36
N PRO A 32 -10.81 -0.53 -1.50
CA PRO A 32 -10.35 -1.29 -0.32
C PRO A 32 -9.57 -2.55 -0.75
N PRO A 33 -8.72 -3.14 0.13
CA PRO A 33 -7.67 -4.08 -0.28
C PRO A 33 -8.18 -5.35 -0.95
N GLY A 34 -9.28 -5.92 -0.45
CA GLY A 34 -9.90 -7.13 -1.01
C GLY A 34 -10.38 -6.90 -2.45
N PRO A 35 -11.34 -5.98 -2.67
CA PRO A 35 -11.81 -5.64 -4.01
C PRO A 35 -10.70 -5.21 -4.98
N LEU A 36 -9.71 -4.46 -4.50
CA LEU A 36 -8.56 -4.08 -5.33
C LEU A 36 -7.74 -5.30 -5.79
N THR A 37 -7.54 -6.28 -4.91
CA THR A 37 -6.83 -7.52 -5.25
C THR A 37 -7.59 -8.33 -6.29
N GLU A 38 -8.90 -8.49 -6.10
CA GLU A 38 -9.76 -9.19 -7.07
C GLU A 38 -9.74 -8.51 -8.43
N ARG A 39 -9.77 -7.18 -8.45
CA ARG A 39 -9.65 -6.38 -9.67
C ARG A 39 -8.34 -6.67 -10.40
N LEU A 40 -7.20 -6.56 -9.71
CA LEU A 40 -5.88 -6.78 -10.30
C LEU A 40 -5.76 -8.19 -10.89
N LEU A 41 -6.25 -9.21 -10.18
CA LEU A 41 -6.22 -10.58 -10.68
C LEU A 41 -7.14 -10.80 -11.89
N ARG A 42 -8.30 -10.14 -11.93
CA ARG A 42 -9.22 -10.19 -13.07
C ARG A 42 -8.66 -9.47 -14.30
N GLU A 43 -7.97 -8.35 -14.09
CA GLU A 43 -7.38 -7.52 -15.13
C GLU A 43 -5.99 -8.00 -15.57
N LYS A 44 -5.50 -9.14 -15.06
CA LYS A 44 -4.13 -9.63 -15.29
C LYS A 44 -3.68 -9.66 -16.75
N HIS A 45 -4.58 -10.02 -17.65
CA HIS A 45 -4.30 -10.14 -19.10
C HIS A 45 -4.62 -8.87 -19.89
N ALA A 46 -5.17 -7.85 -19.21
CA ALA A 46 -5.45 -6.53 -19.76
C ALA A 46 -5.31 -5.46 -18.66
N PRO A 47 -4.10 -5.20 -18.13
CA PRO A 47 -3.91 -4.27 -17.03
C PRO A 47 -4.46 -2.88 -17.34
N GLN A 48 -5.21 -2.29 -16.40
CA GLN A 48 -5.84 -0.97 -16.56
C GLN A 48 -5.12 0.14 -15.78
N ALA A 49 -4.08 -0.19 -15.01
CA ALA A 49 -3.32 0.75 -14.20
C ALA A 49 -1.82 0.57 -14.39
N ASP A 50 -1.10 1.69 -14.42
CA ASP A 50 0.36 1.72 -14.57
C ASP A 50 1.11 1.55 -13.23
N VAL A 51 0.44 1.88 -12.12
CA VAL A 51 1.02 1.91 -10.77
C VAL A 51 0.02 1.37 -9.76
N ILE A 52 0.48 0.50 -8.87
CA ILE A 52 -0.21 0.07 -7.65
C ILE A 52 0.50 0.76 -6.48
N TRP A 53 -0.25 1.44 -5.62
CA TRP A 53 0.32 2.31 -4.59
C TRP A 53 -0.35 2.15 -3.22
N GLY A 54 0.48 1.95 -2.18
CA GLY A 54 0.04 1.86 -0.79
C GLY A 54 -0.85 0.67 -0.47
N VAL A 55 -0.53 -0.49 -1.06
CA VAL A 55 -1.13 -1.78 -0.69
C VAL A 55 -0.16 -2.57 0.17
N ALA A 56 -0.64 -3.60 0.87
CA ALA A 56 0.24 -4.43 1.71
C ALA A 56 1.28 -5.18 0.86
N ALA A 57 2.47 -5.39 1.43
CA ALA A 57 3.54 -6.15 0.79
C ALA A 57 3.08 -7.56 0.38
N THR A 58 2.19 -8.20 1.16
CA THR A 58 1.59 -9.49 0.82
C THR A 58 0.78 -9.45 -0.48
N ASN A 59 0.07 -8.36 -0.78
CA ASN A 59 -0.61 -8.18 -2.06
C ASN A 59 0.41 -8.05 -3.20
N LEU A 60 1.49 -7.29 -3.01
CA LEU A 60 2.53 -7.12 -4.02
C LEU A 60 3.27 -8.43 -4.33
N ILE A 61 3.57 -9.22 -3.30
CA ILE A 61 4.14 -10.58 -3.46
C ILE A 61 3.20 -11.47 -4.27
N LEU A 62 1.89 -11.43 -4.00
CA LEU A 62 0.91 -12.17 -4.80
C LEU A 62 0.89 -11.70 -6.25
N MET A 63 0.95 -10.40 -6.51
CA MET A 63 0.98 -9.86 -7.88
C MET A 63 2.26 -10.27 -8.62
N ASP A 64 3.40 -10.31 -7.92
CA ASP A 64 4.68 -10.79 -8.46
C ASP A 64 4.60 -12.27 -8.88
N TRP A 65 3.99 -13.12 -8.06
CA TRP A 65 3.75 -14.54 -8.41
C TRP A 65 2.89 -14.76 -9.67
N TYR A 66 2.08 -13.77 -10.04
CA TYR A 66 1.26 -13.79 -11.25
C TYR A 66 1.86 -13.01 -12.42
N ASP A 67 3.13 -12.61 -12.33
CA ASP A 67 3.85 -11.82 -13.34
C ASP A 67 3.16 -10.47 -13.66
N LEU A 68 2.53 -9.85 -12.66
CA LEU A 68 1.77 -8.61 -12.83
C LEU A 68 2.56 -7.34 -12.51
N LEU A 69 3.82 -7.49 -12.11
CA LEU A 69 4.69 -6.38 -11.77
C LEU A 69 5.84 -6.29 -12.77
N SER A 70 6.23 -5.06 -13.08
CA SER A 70 7.45 -4.78 -13.85
C SER A 70 8.57 -4.38 -12.89
N PRO A 71 9.79 -4.94 -13.06
CA PRO A 71 10.88 -4.65 -12.14
C PRO A 71 11.36 -3.20 -12.33
N TYR A 72 11.53 -2.48 -11.23
CA TYR A 72 11.96 -1.08 -11.24
C TYR A 72 12.71 -0.72 -9.96
N SER A 73 13.95 -0.25 -10.11
CA SER A 73 14.73 0.30 -9.01
C SER A 73 14.53 1.82 -8.93
N PRO A 74 13.81 2.36 -7.94
CA PRO A 74 13.65 3.80 -7.79
C PRO A 74 14.98 4.48 -7.46
N ALA A 75 15.06 5.78 -7.72
CA ALA A 75 16.17 6.60 -7.23
C ALA A 75 16.22 6.56 -5.69
N ASN A 76 17.43 6.46 -5.16
CA ASN A 76 17.72 6.35 -3.72
C ASN A 76 17.19 5.07 -3.05
N ILE A 77 17.11 3.96 -3.78
CA ILE A 77 16.65 2.68 -3.26
C ILE A 77 17.44 2.20 -2.03
N GLU A 78 18.72 2.59 -1.90
CA GLU A 78 19.59 2.31 -0.76
C GLU A 78 19.09 2.91 0.57
N ARG A 79 18.17 3.89 0.52
CA ARG A 79 17.51 4.43 1.72
C ARG A 79 16.39 3.51 2.24
N ILE A 80 15.93 2.57 1.42
CA ILE A 80 14.92 1.57 1.81
C ILE A 80 15.67 0.37 2.39
N LYS A 81 15.34 0.02 3.63
CA LYS A 81 15.98 -1.12 4.29
C LYS A 81 15.72 -2.41 3.49
N PRO A 82 16.68 -3.35 3.45
CA PRO A 82 16.53 -4.59 2.69
C PRO A 82 15.25 -5.38 3.02
N GLU A 83 14.83 -5.39 4.29
CA GLU A 83 13.61 -6.06 4.75
C GLU A 83 12.29 -5.42 4.24
N PHE A 84 12.34 -4.20 3.69
CA PHE A 84 11.17 -3.47 3.20
C PHE A 84 11.13 -3.33 1.68
N ARG A 85 11.79 -4.22 0.95
CA ARG A 85 11.73 -4.27 -0.51
C ARG A 85 11.94 -5.69 -1.01
N ASP A 86 11.57 -5.93 -2.26
CA ASP A 86 11.91 -7.16 -2.95
C ASP A 86 13.43 -7.35 -3.03
N SER A 87 13.86 -8.62 -3.00
CA SER A 87 15.27 -9.01 -3.03
C SER A 87 15.84 -9.18 -4.44
N ASN A 88 14.99 -9.18 -5.48
CA ASN A 88 15.44 -9.21 -6.86
C ASN A 88 16.22 -7.95 -7.26
N LYS A 89 16.95 -8.04 -8.37
CA LYS A 89 17.76 -6.95 -8.94
C LYS A 89 17.47 -6.83 -10.45
N PRO A 90 16.56 -5.92 -10.87
CA PRO A 90 15.86 -4.90 -10.08
C PRO A 90 14.75 -5.50 -9.20
N PRO A 91 14.33 -4.82 -8.12
CA PRO A 91 13.18 -5.26 -7.33
C PRO A 91 11.88 -5.07 -8.11
N TYR A 92 10.89 -5.93 -7.85
CA TYR A 92 9.53 -5.79 -8.40
C TYR A 92 8.64 -4.87 -7.57
N TRP A 93 8.96 -4.70 -6.30
CA TRP A 93 8.23 -3.81 -5.40
C TRP A 93 9.12 -3.25 -4.28
N VAL A 94 8.69 -2.12 -3.71
CA VAL A 94 9.34 -1.45 -2.58
C VAL A 94 8.31 -0.96 -1.57
N GLY A 95 8.67 -0.96 -0.29
CA GLY A 95 7.87 -0.38 0.79
C GLY A 95 7.96 1.15 0.80
N ILE A 96 6.84 1.79 1.12
CA ILE A 96 6.72 3.26 1.22
C ILE A 96 6.42 3.74 2.64
N ASP A 97 5.82 2.87 3.46
CA ASP A 97 5.47 3.09 4.85
C ASP A 97 5.47 1.74 5.60
N ALA A 98 5.34 1.82 6.92
CA ALA A 98 5.14 0.66 7.77
C ALA A 98 4.05 1.01 8.80
N TRP A 99 3.08 0.11 8.97
CA TRP A 99 2.04 0.22 9.97
C TRP A 99 2.03 -1.00 10.88
N MET A 100 1.47 -0.82 12.08
CA MET A 100 1.25 -1.90 13.03
C MET A 100 -0.23 -1.95 13.39
N ILE A 101 -0.72 -3.16 13.64
CA ILE A 101 -2.05 -3.37 14.18
C ILE A 101 -1.96 -3.23 15.70
N GLY A 102 -2.85 -2.45 16.29
CA GLY A 102 -2.98 -2.28 17.73
C GLY A 102 -4.40 -2.54 18.19
N LEU A 103 -4.54 -3.04 19.41
CA LEU A 103 -5.82 -3.14 20.10
C LEU A 103 -6.08 -1.83 20.85
N CYS A 104 -7.09 -1.08 20.44
CA CYS A 104 -7.52 0.14 21.12
C CYS A 104 -8.72 -0.18 22.02
N VAL A 105 -8.64 0.18 23.31
CA VAL A 105 -9.72 -0.07 24.28
C VAL A 105 -10.24 1.23 24.89
N ASN A 106 -11.53 1.24 25.22
CA ASN A 106 -12.13 2.31 26.01
C ASN A 106 -12.08 1.92 27.51
N PRO A 107 -11.25 2.58 28.34
CA PRO A 107 -11.11 2.23 29.75
C PRO A 107 -12.39 2.43 30.57
N GLU A 108 -13.14 3.49 30.30
CA GLU A 108 -14.38 3.81 31.02
C GLU A 108 -15.46 2.74 30.77
N LEU A 109 -15.54 2.25 29.52
CA LEU A 109 -16.49 1.20 29.17
C LEU A 109 -16.12 -0.15 29.81
N LEU A 110 -14.83 -0.49 29.87
CA LEU A 110 -14.36 -1.69 30.54
C LEU A 110 -14.71 -1.67 32.03
N GLU A 111 -14.44 -0.55 32.71
CA GLU A 111 -14.78 -0.37 34.11
C GLU A 111 -16.29 -0.49 34.35
N LYS A 112 -17.11 0.20 33.54
CA LYS A 112 -18.58 0.14 33.63
C LYS A 112 -19.13 -1.27 33.43
N GLN A 113 -18.48 -2.09 32.60
CA GLN A 113 -18.88 -3.48 32.34
C GLN A 113 -18.21 -4.50 33.27
N GLY A 114 -17.32 -4.07 34.18
CA GLY A 114 -16.56 -4.97 35.05
C GLY A 114 -15.61 -5.89 34.29
N LEU A 115 -15.13 -5.46 33.12
CA LEU A 115 -14.24 -6.24 32.25
C LEU A 115 -12.76 -5.90 32.52
N PRO A 116 -11.86 -6.90 32.47
CA PRO A 116 -10.43 -6.66 32.64
C PRO A 116 -9.81 -5.99 31.40
N PHE A 117 -8.67 -5.35 31.60
CA PHE A 117 -7.83 -4.88 30.49
C PHE A 117 -7.24 -6.07 29.71
N PRO A 118 -7.31 -6.07 28.36
CA PRO A 118 -6.64 -7.08 27.56
C PRO A 118 -5.12 -6.90 27.62
N ILE A 119 -4.40 -8.00 27.84
CA ILE A 119 -2.93 -8.02 27.98
C ILE A 119 -2.22 -8.71 26.79
N ALA A 120 -2.98 -9.37 25.92
CA ALA A 120 -2.50 -10.10 24.75
C ALA A 120 -3.62 -10.15 23.68
N TRP A 121 -3.23 -10.52 22.45
CA TRP A 121 -4.14 -10.80 21.33
C TRP A 121 -5.04 -12.00 21.59
#